data_AF-A0A381QE99-F1
#
_entry.id   AF-A0A381QE99-F1
#
_cell.length_a   1.000
_cell.length_b   1.000
_cell.length_c   1.000
_cell.angle_alpha   90.00
_cell.angle_beta   90.00
_cell.angle_gamma   90.00
#
_symmetry.space_group_name_H-M   'P 1'
#
loop_
_entity.id
_entity.type
_entity.pdbx_description
1 polymer ?
#
loop_
_entity_poly.entity_id
_entity_poly.type
_entity_poly.pdbx_seq_one_letter_code
_entity_poly.pdbx_strand_id
1 'polypeptide(L)' 'VKKIFAIVTILILAISCSKSDRGELVGYTSQKFFPSQPSGMILVPSGSFLMGMADDDYVQLQNAPVSTVSIKAFYMD' A
#
# COMPACT_ATOMS: atom_id res chain seq x y z
N VAL A 1 20.41 14.61 -55.36
CA VAL A 1 20.73 14.86 -53.94
C VAL A 1 19.50 15.09 -53.04
N LYS A 2 18.58 16.02 -53.35
CA LYS A 2 17.40 16.34 -52.50
C LYS A 2 16.50 15.13 -52.16
N LYS A 3 16.26 14.21 -53.11
CA LYS A 3 15.44 13.00 -52.90
C LYS A 3 16.12 11.97 -51.97
N ILE A 4 17.44 11.83 -52.05
CA ILE A 4 18.21 10.91 -51.20
C ILE A 4 18.21 11.43 -49.75
N PHE A 5 18.37 12.75 -49.58
CA PHE A 5 18.35 13.37 -48.26
C PHE A 5 16.99 13.19 -47.56
N ALA A 6 15.88 13.32 -48.29
CA ALA A 6 14.54 13.10 -47.77
C ALA A 6 14.28 11.65 -47.34
N ILE A 7 14.83 10.67 -48.06
CA ILE A 7 14.69 9.24 -47.72
C ILE A 7 15.48 8.93 -46.44
N VAL A 8 16.67 9.50 -46.28
CA VAL A 8 17.51 9.29 -45.09
C VAL A 8 16.87 9.87 -43.83
N THR A 9 16.28 11.08 -43.91
CA THR A 9 15.57 11.66 -42.75
C THR A 9 14.34 10.86 -42.35
N ILE A 10 13.58 10.33 -43.30
CA ILE A 10 12.42 9.48 -43.00
C ILE A 10 12.87 8.17 -42.34
N LEU A 11 13.98 7.59 -42.79
CA LEU A 11 14.52 6.36 -42.21
C LEU A 11 14.97 6.55 -40.75
N ILE A 12 15.63 7.67 -40.44
CA ILE A 12 16.08 8.01 -39.08
C ILE A 12 14.88 8.22 -38.15
N LEU A 13 13.82 8.88 -38.63
CA LEU A 13 12.59 9.08 -37.86
C LEU A 13 11.82 7.77 -37.62
N ALA A 14 11.89 6.81 -38.54
CA ALA A 14 11.27 5.51 -38.35
C ALA A 14 11.97 4.67 -37.26
N ILE A 15 13.29 4.83 -37.10
CA ILE A 15 14.09 4.09 -36.11
C ILE A 15 13.98 4.73 -34.71
N SER A 16 13.66 6.02 -34.61
CA SER A 16 13.57 6.73 -33.32
C SER A 16 12.30 6.41 -32.51
N CYS A 17 11.30 5.77 -33.13
CA CYS A 17 10.08 5.33 -32.44
C CYS A 17 10.33 4.02 -31.67
N SER A 18 11.01 4.13 -30.54
CA SER A 18 11.24 3.02 -29.61
C SER A 18 10.14 2.97 -28.55
N LYS A 19 9.52 1.80 -28.35
CA LYS A 19 8.62 1.55 -27.21
C LYS A 19 9.45 1.46 -25.93
N SER A 20 9.49 2.55 -25.17
CA SER A 20 10.13 2.60 -23.87
C SER A 20 9.16 2.15 -22.78
N ASP A 21 9.05 0.83 -22.56
CA ASP A 21 8.27 0.26 -21.44
C ASP A 21 9.04 0.33 -20.10
N ARG A 22 10.11 1.13 -20.04
CA ARG A 22 11.05 1.23 -18.88
C ARG A 22 10.58 2.14 -17.75
N GLY A 23 9.33 2.61 -17.78
CA GLY A 23 8.78 3.52 -16.78
C GLY A 23 7.56 2.98 -16.02
N GLU A 24 6.95 1.89 -16.47
CA GLU A 24 5.78 1.34 -15.80
C GLU A 24 6.20 0.30 -14.77
N LEU A 25 5.76 0.52 -13.53
CA LEU A 25 5.83 -0.49 -12.48
C LEU A 25 4.88 -1.63 -12.87
N VAL A 26 5.40 -2.62 -13.59
CA VAL A 26 4.71 -3.91 -13.73
C VAL A 26 4.58 -4.53 -12.35
N GLY A 27 3.34 -4.68 -11.88
CA GLY A 27 3.04 -5.27 -10.58
C GLY A 27 3.70 -6.63 -10.43
N TYR A 28 4.44 -6.83 -9.35
CA TYR A 28 5.06 -8.11 -9.03
C TYR A 28 3.98 -9.14 -8.66
N THR A 29 4.10 -10.37 -9.14
CA THR A 29 3.21 -11.47 -8.72
C THR A 29 3.35 -11.65 -7.21
N SER A 30 2.27 -11.41 -6.47
CA SER A 30 2.27 -11.52 -5.02
C SER A 30 2.73 -12.91 -4.58
N GLN A 31 3.82 -12.97 -3.82
CA GLN A 31 4.22 -14.19 -3.14
C GLN A 31 3.23 -14.51 -2.02
N LYS A 32 3.03 -15.80 -1.73
CA LYS A 32 2.20 -16.21 -0.58
C LYS A 32 2.85 -15.69 0.70
N PHE A 33 2.13 -14.81 1.41
CA PHE A 33 2.56 -14.31 2.70
C PHE A 33 2.21 -15.33 3.79
N PHE A 34 3.21 -15.74 4.55
CA PHE A 34 3.04 -16.61 5.72
C PHE A 34 3.31 -15.79 6.98
N PRO A 35 2.27 -15.48 7.77
CA PRO A 35 2.45 -14.69 8.98
C PRO A 35 3.17 -15.52 10.04
N SER A 36 4.44 -15.23 10.30
CA SER A 36 5.14 -15.65 11.50
C SER A 36 5.09 -14.54 12.56
N GLN A 37 5.22 -14.90 13.83
CA GLN A 37 5.29 -13.92 14.91
C GLN A 37 6.56 -13.06 14.76
N PRO A 38 6.43 -11.72 14.64
CA PRO A 38 7.58 -10.83 14.61
C PRO A 38 8.30 -10.82 15.97
N SER A 39 9.61 -10.63 15.95
CA SER A 39 10.40 -10.50 17.19
C SER A 39 9.94 -9.29 17.99
N GLY A 40 9.74 -9.47 19.30
CA GLY A 40 9.28 -8.42 20.21
C GLY A 40 7.76 -8.25 20.29
N MET A 41 7.00 -8.84 19.37
CA MET A 41 5.54 -8.67 19.35
C MET A 41 4.79 -9.86 19.96
N ILE A 42 3.61 -9.58 20.52
CA ILE A 42 2.65 -10.56 21.02
C ILE A 42 1.43 -10.66 20.09
N LEU A 43 0.81 -11.84 20.04
CA LEU A 43 -0.45 -12.04 19.33
C LEU A 43 -1.62 -11.50 20.16
N VAL A 44 -2.29 -10.47 19.67
CA VAL A 44 -3.58 -10.01 20.18
C VAL A 44 -4.67 -10.84 19.49
N PRO A 45 -5.49 -11.61 20.24
CA PRO A 45 -6.51 -12.46 19.65
C PRO A 45 -7.68 -11.63 19.11
N SER A 46 -8.41 -12.22 18.16
CA SER A 46 -9.68 -11.64 17.69
C SER A 46 -10.75 -11.70 18.78
N GLY A 47 -11.53 -10.64 18.90
CA GLY A 47 -12.61 -10.56 19.87
C GLY A 47 -13.32 -9.22 19.81
N SER A 48 -14.33 -9.07 20.67
CA SER A 48 -15.07 -7.82 20.85
C SER A 48 -14.95 -7.32 22.28
N PHE A 49 -14.70 -6.03 22.46
CA PHE A 49 -14.58 -5.41 23.78
C PHE A 49 -15.13 -3.98 23.77
N LEU A 50 -15.38 -3.44 24.97
CA LEU A 50 -15.77 -2.04 25.15
C LEU A 50 -14.53 -1.15 25.08
N MET A 51 -14.48 -0.28 24.08
CA MET A 51 -13.43 0.72 23.89
C MET A 51 -13.95 2.08 24.31
N GLY A 52 -13.18 2.81 25.12
CA GLY A 52 -13.53 4.12 25.65
C GLY A 52 -13.45 4.16 27.17
N MET A 53 -13.68 5.33 27.76
CA MET A 53 -13.71 5.51 29.20
C MET A 53 -15.12 5.17 29.71
N ALA A 54 -15.23 4.10 30.51
CA ALA A 54 -16.52 3.68 31.08
C ALA A 54 -16.91 4.45 32.34
N ASP A 55 -15.93 5.08 33.01
CA ASP A 55 -16.11 5.83 34.24
C ASP A 55 -16.42 7.31 33.97
N ASP A 56 -16.84 8.02 35.03
CA ASP A 56 -17.16 9.44 34.96
C ASP A 56 -15.93 10.27 34.52
N ASP A 57 -16.10 10.99 33.42
CA ASP A 57 -15.10 11.92 32.92
C ASP A 57 -15.08 13.20 33.76
N TYR A 58 -14.22 13.23 34.78
CA TYR A 58 -14.07 14.37 35.70
C TYR A 58 -13.75 15.69 34.98
N VAL A 59 -13.03 15.62 33.85
CA VAL A 59 -12.61 16.80 33.07
C VAL A 59 -13.64 17.15 31.99
N GLN A 60 -14.69 16.33 31.82
CA GLN A 60 -15.75 16.46 30.82
C GLN A 60 -15.22 16.69 29.39
N LEU A 61 -14.06 16.11 29.08
CA LEU A 61 -13.42 16.20 27.77
C LEU A 61 -14.24 15.49 26.68
N GLN A 62 -15.02 14.47 27.05
CA GLN A 62 -15.89 13.69 26.16
C GLN A 62 -15.16 13.13 24.92
N ASN A 63 -13.87 12.86 25.05
CA ASN A 63 -12.99 12.46 23.94
C ASN A 63 -12.87 10.93 23.79
N ALA A 64 -13.41 10.15 24.72
CA ALA A 64 -13.33 8.69 24.73
C ALA A 64 -14.71 8.03 24.96
N PRO A 65 -15.67 8.20 24.02
CA PRO A 65 -16.98 7.58 24.14
C PRO A 65 -16.89 6.05 24.14
N VAL A 66 -17.68 5.40 24.99
CA VAL A 66 -17.72 3.93 25.07
C VAL A 66 -18.42 3.34 23.86
N SER A 67 -17.76 2.41 23.18
CA SER A 67 -18.30 1.67 22.03
C SER A 67 -17.81 0.23 22.01
N THR A 68 -18.66 -0.69 21.56
CA THR A 68 -18.26 -2.10 21.35
C THR A 68 -17.50 -2.22 20.03
N VAL A 69 -16.21 -2.53 20.11
CA VAL A 69 -15.35 -2.69 18.93
C VAL A 69 -15.01 -4.16 18.75
N SER A 70 -15.03 -4.62 17.50
CA SER A 70 -14.60 -5.97 17.11
C SER A 70 -13.33 -5.88 16.29
N ILE A 71 -12.30 -6.61 16.72
CA ILE A 71 -10.99 -6.63 16.10
C ILE A 71 -10.64 -8.03 15.59
N LYS A 72 -9.91 -8.08 14.48
CA LYS A 72 -9.26 -9.32 14.02
C LYS A 72 -7.94 -9.50 14.76
N ALA A 73 -7.42 -10.72 14.78
CA ALA A 73 -6.15 -11.01 15.40
C ALA A 73 -5.00 -10.27 14.69
N PHE A 74 -4.08 -9.69 15.47
CA PHE A 74 -2.91 -8.97 14.96
C PHE A 74 -1.74 -9.05 15.95
N TYR A 75 -0.54 -8.68 15.52
CA TYR A 75 0.64 -8.61 16.37
C TYR A 75 0.87 -7.17 16.86
N MET A 76 1.15 -7.00 18.15
CA MET A 76 1.46 -5.71 18.78
C MET A 76 2.79 -5.83 19.54
N ASP A 77 3.63 -4.80 19.50
CA ASP A 77 4.87 -4.66 20.29
C ASP A 77 4.55 -4.57 21.80
#